data_AF-A0A7X7H2K2-F1
#
_entry.id   AF-A0A7X7H2K2-F1
#
_cell.length_a   1.000
_cell.length_b   1.000
_cell.length_c   1.000
_cell.angle_alpha   90.00
_cell.angle_beta   90.00
_cell.angle_gamma   90.00
#
_symmetry.space_group_name_H-M   'P 1'
#
loop_
_entity.id
_entity.type
_entity.pdbx_description
1 polymer ?
#
loop_
_entity_poly.entity_id
_entity_poly.type
_entity_poly.pdbx_seq_one_letter_code
_entity_poly.pdbx_strand_id
1 'polypeptide(L)' 'MSRENGSTVLIVTHNAAIAPIADKVIRIHDGCIQDIHINKKPADISTIEW' A
#
# COMPACT_ATOMS: atom_id res chain seq x y z
N MET A 1 7.62 -2.78 12.92
CA MET A 1 6.56 -3.43 13.73
C MET A 1 5.70 -4.44 12.96
N SER A 2 4.91 -4.09 11.93
CA SER A 2 4.02 -5.09 11.27
C SER A 2 4.79 -6.32 10.76
N ARG A 3 5.87 -6.11 10.01
CA ARG A 3 6.74 -7.19 9.51
C ARG A 3 7.43 -7.97 10.62
N GLU A 4 7.93 -7.26 11.64
CA GLU A 4 8.60 -7.86 12.81
C GLU A 4 7.64 -8.77 13.60
N ASN A 5 6.37 -8.37 13.69
CA ASN A 5 5.34 -9.09 14.42
C ASN A 5 4.57 -10.10 13.55
N GLY A 6 4.97 -10.32 12.29
CA GLY A 6 4.27 -11.21 11.35
C GLY A 6 2.80 -10.82 11.11
N SER A 7 2.45 -9.56 11.35
CA SER A 7 1.06 -9.08 11.33
C SER A 7 0.69 -8.51 9.96
N THR A 8 -0.46 -8.92 9.43
CA THR A 8 -1.01 -8.37 8.20
C THR A 8 -1.74 -7.06 8.49
N VAL A 9 -1.38 -5.99 7.78
CA VAL A 9 -2.01 -4.67 7.90
C VAL A 9 -2.73 -4.34 6.60
N LEU A 10 -4.00 -3.95 6.71
CA LEU A 10 -4.79 -3.42 5.60
C LEU A 10 -5.04 -1.94 5.83
N ILE A 11 -4.69 -1.12 4.85
CA ILE A 11 -4.93 0.32 4.87
C ILE A 11 -5.90 0.65 3.74
N VAL A 12 -7.01 1.30 4.07
CA VAL A 12 -7.95 1.87 3.10
C VAL A 12 -7.79 3.38 3.17
N THR A 13 -7.42 3.99 2.05
CA THR A 13 -7.14 5.42 1.97
C THR A 13 -7.43 5.96 0.57
N HIS A 14 -7.73 7.26 0.50
CA HIS A 14 -7.75 8.02 -0.74
C HIS A 14 -6.39 8.68 -1.05
N ASN A 15 -5.45 8.69 -0.10
CA ASN A 15 -4.12 9.24 -0.32
C ASN A 15 -3.26 8.24 -1.11
N ALA A 16 -3.14 8.46 -2.41
CA ALA A 16 -2.32 7.62 -3.27
C ALA A 16 -0.81 7.75 -3.02
N ALA A 17 -0.34 8.83 -2.36
CA ALA A 17 1.08 9.07 -2.12
C ALA A 17 1.72 7.99 -1.24
N ILE A 18 0.94 7.36 -0.35
CA ILE A 18 1.45 6.30 0.52
C ILE A 18 1.48 4.92 -0.16
N ALA A 19 0.90 4.75 -1.36
CA ALA A 19 0.84 3.46 -2.04
C ALA A 19 2.21 2.76 -2.23
N PRO A 20 3.33 3.45 -2.48
CA PRO A 20 4.65 2.81 -2.63
C PRO A 20 5.14 2.07 -1.37
N ILE A 21 4.63 2.41 -0.17
CA ILE A 21 5.07 1.77 1.09
C ILE A 21 4.41 0.40 1.32
N ALA A 22 3.31 0.10 0.62
CA ALA A 22 2.56 -1.14 0.81
C ALA A 22 3.19 -2.29 0.03
N ASP A 23 3.12 -3.53 0.55
CA ASP A 23 3.56 -4.71 -0.20
C ASP A 23 2.67 -4.98 -1.43
N LYS A 24 1.36 -4.70 -1.31
CA LYS A 24 0.37 -4.85 -2.38
C LYS A 24 -0.58 -3.66 -2.37
N VAL A 25 -0.84 -3.11 -3.54
CA VAL A 25 -1.77 -2.02 -3.77
C VAL A 25 -2.92 -2.55 -4.62
N ILE A 26 -4.15 -2.40 -4.13
CA ILE A 26 -5.37 -2.75 -4.86
C ILE A 26 -6.11 -1.44 -5.12
N ARG A 27 -6.30 -1.08 -6.39
CA ARG A 27 -7.05 0.11 -6.77
C ARG A 27 -8.50 -0.28 -7.05
N ILE A 28 -9.42 0.38 -6.37
CA ILE A 28 -10.86 0.14 -6.49
C ILE A 28 -11.52 1.38 -7.07
N HIS A 29 -12.38 1.18 -8.06
CA HIS A 29 -13.23 2.22 -8.62
C HIS A 29 -14.57 1.58 -8.99
N ASP A 30 -15.67 2.28 -8.69
CA ASP A 30 -17.05 1.81 -8.92
C ASP A 30 -17.34 0.40 -8.38
N GLY A 31 -16.81 0.10 -7.19
CA GLY A 31 -17.01 -1.20 -6.52
C GLY A 31 -16.26 -2.38 -7.18
N CYS A 32 -15.49 -2.13 -8.23
CA CYS A 32 -14.69 -3.14 -8.92
C CYS A 32 -13.19 -2.91 -8.72
N ILE A 33 -12.42 -4.00 -8.71
CA ILE A 33 -10.96 -3.94 -8.75
C ILE A 33 -10.54 -3.51 -10.14
N GLN A 34 -9.83 -2.39 -10.22
CA GLN A 34 -9.29 -1.86 -11.48
C GLN A 34 -7.86 -2.34 -11.73
N ASP A 35 -7.06 -2.44 -10.67
CA ASP A 35 -5.65 -2.81 -10.76
C ASP A 35 -5.17 -3.46 -9.45
N ILE A 36 -4.23 -4.39 -9.60
CA ILE A 36 -3.50 -5.00 -8.48
C ILE A 36 -2.01 -4.91 -8.78
N HIS A 37 -1.30 -4.17 -7.95
CA HIS A 37 0.14 -4.01 -8.04
C HIS A 37 0.84 -4.62 -6.82
N ILE A 38 1.93 -5.34 -7.03
CA ILE A 38 2.76 -5.89 -5.95
C ILE A 38 4.11 -5.17 -5.96
N ASN A 39 4.41 -4.43 -4.89
CA ASN A 39 5.69 -3.79 -4.69
C ASN A 39 6.70 -4.82 -4.19
N LYS A 40 7.59 -5.31 -5.07
CA LYS A 40 8.66 -6.26 -4.69
C LYS A 40 9.62 -5.69 -3.64
N LYS A 41 9.77 -4.36 -3.62
CA LYS A 41 10.57 -3.60 -2.65
C LYS A 41 9.76 -2.37 -2.25
N PRO A 42 8.92 -2.46 -1.21
CA PRO A 42 8.15 -1.30 -0.73
C PRO A 42 9.08 -0.16 -0.32
N ALA A 43 8.66 1.07 -0.59
CA ALA A 43 9.41 2.27 -0.23
C ALA A 43 9.43 2.48 1.28
N ASP A 44 10.46 3.16 1.78
CA ASP A 44 10.50 3.60 3.16
C ASP A 44 9.58 4.81 3.33
N ILE A 45 8.81 4.84 4.44
CA ILE A 45 7.88 5.94 4.70
C ILE A 45 8.58 7.30 4.76
N SER A 46 9.84 7.34 5.18
CA SER A 46 10.65 8.56 5.22
C SER A 46 10.92 9.18 3.84
N THR A 47 10.70 8.44 2.76
CA THR A 47 10.91 8.89 1.37
C THR A 47 9.66 9.42 0.69
N ILE A 48 8.50 9.35 1.34
CA ILE A 48 7.23 9.83 0.78
C ILE A 48 7.08 11.33 1.09
N GLU A 49 7.01 12.15 0.04
CA GLU A 49 6.61 13.56 0.15
C GLU A 49 5.08 13.70 0.15
N TRP A 50 4.56 14.65 0.92
CA TRP A 50 3.12 14.86 1.17
C TRP A 50 2.54 16.08 0.47
#